data_AF-A0A1Y5DTK3-F1
#
_entry.id   AF-A0A1Y5DTK3-F1
#
_cell.length_a   1.000
_cell.length_b   1.000
_cell.length_c   1.000
_cell.angle_alpha   90.00
_cell.angle_beta   90.00
_cell.angle_gamma   90.00
#
_symmetry.space_group_name_H-M   'P 1'
#
loop_
_entity.id
_entity.type
_entity.pdbx_description
1 polymer ?
#
loop_
_entity_poly.entity_id
_entity_poly.type
_entity_poly.pdbx_seq_one_letter_code
_entity_poly.pdbx_strand_id
1 'polypeptide(L)'
;MDDKIYFDTITDKCDNYFVVYSPPIPGWKFSTLSINYISNVTTKQVVEDLVNLSEIWTNKFPISLMANSFDQKGDLIDLSGFKSENYLTTIVIGNTKKKRWGTVSNNEFPEISKERLFSIFIGLDFKKQSDIDKTSLIRAKSVRRFRSIIIFWTIILPLIITMLEYFSPEWIGILGITYSFWKAYKQWRIETGRDEKPKIDQLKEDDNRTMEHHHYHCKLNPEAFLKLKVENLQSMQISEIQEKHKEIKNTS
;
A
#
# COMPACT_ATOMS: atom_id res chain seq x y z
N MET A 1 12.86 24.98 -17.76
CA MET A 1 11.84 24.08 -17.20
C MET A 1 11.94 24.21 -15.70
N ASP A 2 10.84 24.59 -15.08
CA ASP A 2 10.83 25.04 -13.71
C ASP A 2 10.71 23.83 -12.77
N ASP A 3 11.70 23.63 -11.89
CA ASP A 3 11.72 22.47 -10.99
C ASP A 3 10.43 22.40 -10.15
N LYS A 4 9.78 21.23 -10.20
CA LYS A 4 8.58 20.93 -9.43
C LYS A 4 8.97 20.63 -7.98
N ILE A 5 8.23 21.21 -7.04
CA ILE A 5 8.48 21.11 -5.60
C ILE A 5 7.27 20.44 -4.96
N TYR A 6 7.52 19.51 -4.06
CA TYR A 6 6.52 18.80 -3.29
C TYR A 6 6.80 19.06 -1.81
N PHE A 7 5.83 19.62 -1.09
CA PHE A 7 5.93 19.79 0.35
C PHE A 7 5.38 18.56 1.06
N ASP A 8 5.95 18.23 2.22
CA ASP A 8 5.46 17.11 3.02
C ASP A 8 4.08 17.41 3.65
N THR A 9 3.29 16.36 3.82
CA THR A 9 1.95 16.42 4.41
C THR A 9 2.04 16.56 5.92
N ILE A 10 1.19 17.42 6.50
CA ILE A 10 1.11 17.61 7.95
C ILE A 10 -0.01 16.72 8.49
N THR A 11 0.29 15.92 9.51
CA THR A 11 -0.72 15.16 10.24
C THR A 11 -0.82 15.68 11.66
N ASP A 12 -2.03 15.99 12.12
CA ASP A 12 -2.30 16.45 13.48
C ASP A 12 -3.35 15.54 14.14
N LYS A 13 -3.11 15.17 15.40
CA LYS A 13 -3.96 14.21 16.13
C LYS A 13 -4.76 14.96 17.20
N CYS A 14 -6.07 14.75 17.18
CA CYS A 14 -6.98 15.16 18.24
C CYS A 14 -7.59 13.92 18.92
N ASP A 15 -8.41 14.14 19.95
CA ASP A 15 -8.97 13.05 20.75
C ASP A 15 -9.95 12.16 19.97
N ASN A 16 -10.80 12.76 19.13
CA ASN A 16 -11.89 12.07 18.42
C ASN A 16 -11.68 11.95 16.90
N TYR A 17 -10.66 12.61 16.36
CA TYR A 17 -10.32 12.61 14.93
C TYR A 17 -8.85 12.94 14.73
N PHE A 18 -8.32 12.65 13.55
CA PHE A 18 -7.04 13.17 13.09
C PHE A 18 -7.20 13.90 11.76
N VAL A 19 -6.33 14.88 11.54
CA VAL A 19 -6.38 15.76 10.38
C VAL A 19 -5.13 15.57 9.55
N VAL A 20 -5.30 15.41 8.23
CA VAL A 20 -4.21 15.35 7.27
C VAL A 20 -4.32 16.56 6.35
N TYR A 21 -3.38 17.48 6.46
CA TYR A 21 -3.26 18.63 5.58
C TYR A 21 -2.18 18.36 4.54
N SER A 22 -2.56 18.42 3.27
CA SER A 22 -1.64 18.28 2.14
C SER A 22 -1.50 19.61 1.41
N PRO A 23 -0.29 20.20 1.36
CA PRO A 23 -0.01 21.37 0.54
C PRO A 23 -0.34 21.14 -0.95
N PRO A 24 -0.47 22.22 -1.75
CA PRO A 24 -0.74 22.09 -3.17
C PRO A 24 0.37 21.33 -3.90
N ILE A 25 -0.04 20.39 -4.74
CA ILE A 25 0.85 19.62 -5.61
C ILE A 25 1.03 20.40 -6.93
N PRO A 26 2.20 20.34 -7.60
CA PRO A 26 2.41 20.96 -8.90
C PRO A 26 1.27 20.67 -9.90
N GLY A 27 0.57 21.71 -10.35
CA GLY A 27 -0.59 21.64 -11.24
C GLY A 27 -1.94 21.90 -10.56
N TRP A 28 -1.98 21.86 -9.22
CA TRP A 28 -3.15 22.15 -8.40
C TRP A 28 -2.94 23.49 -7.67
N LYS A 29 -3.98 24.32 -7.59
CA LYS A 29 -3.92 25.69 -7.03
C LYS A 29 -4.43 25.79 -5.58
N PHE A 30 -4.71 24.65 -4.94
CA PHE A 30 -5.28 24.57 -3.61
C PHE A 30 -4.66 23.44 -2.80
N SER A 31 -4.70 23.55 -1.46
CA SER A 31 -4.35 22.49 -0.53
C SER A 31 -5.58 21.65 -0.19
N THR A 32 -5.36 20.43 0.31
CA THR A 32 -6.45 19.54 0.74
C THR A 32 -6.37 19.28 2.24
N LEU A 33 -7.51 19.30 2.91
CA LEU A 33 -7.68 18.98 4.33
C LEU A 33 -8.57 17.76 4.47
N SER A 34 -8.06 16.69 5.06
CA SER A 34 -8.82 15.48 5.34
C SER A 34 -9.01 15.28 6.83
N ILE A 35 -10.26 15.24 7.28
CA ILE A 35 -10.63 14.95 8.67
C ILE A 35 -11.05 13.49 8.75
N ASN A 36 -10.42 12.70 9.61
CA ASN A 36 -10.70 11.28 9.75
C ASN A 36 -11.16 11.00 11.18
N TYR A 37 -12.42 10.62 11.33
CA TYR A 37 -13.02 10.37 12.64
C TYR A 37 -12.73 8.95 13.13
N ILE A 38 -12.47 8.82 14.42
CA ILE A 38 -12.17 7.53 15.07
C ILE A 38 -13.44 6.92 15.71
N SER A 39 -14.49 7.74 15.88
CA SER A 39 -15.77 7.36 16.47
C SER A 39 -16.93 7.83 15.61
N ASN A 40 -18.13 7.30 15.88
CA ASN A 40 -19.35 7.75 15.22
C ASN A 40 -19.62 9.23 15.55
N VAL A 41 -19.74 10.05 14.51
CA VAL A 41 -20.03 11.48 14.60
C VAL A 41 -21.31 11.82 13.87
N THR A 42 -21.99 12.85 14.34
CA THR A 42 -23.21 13.34 13.69
C THR A 42 -22.84 14.24 12.50
N THR A 43 -23.65 14.22 11.44
CA THR A 43 -23.45 15.06 10.24
C THR A 43 -23.36 16.55 10.59
N LYS A 44 -24.08 16.99 11.62
CA LYS A 44 -24.03 18.38 12.11
C LYS A 44 -22.65 18.73 12.67
N GLN A 45 -22.07 17.87 13.51
CA GLN A 45 -20.72 18.06 14.04
C GLN A 45 -19.69 18.10 12.90
N VAL A 46 -19.82 17.20 11.93
CA VAL A 46 -18.91 17.15 10.77
C VAL A 46 -18.93 18.47 9.99
N VAL A 47 -20.11 19.06 9.77
CA VAL A 47 -20.23 20.36 9.10
C VAL A 47 -19.59 21.48 9.91
N GLU A 48 -19.80 21.51 11.23
CA GLU A 48 -19.19 22.50 12.13
C GLU A 48 -17.66 22.37 12.13
N ASP A 49 -17.15 21.14 12.23
CA ASP A 49 -15.72 20.84 12.22
C ASP A 49 -15.06 21.25 10.89
N LEU A 50 -15.68 20.93 9.75
CA LEU A 50 -15.19 21.35 8.43
C LEU A 50 -15.07 22.87 8.32
N VAL A 51 -16.07 23.61 8.81
CA VAL A 51 -16.09 25.08 8.75
C VAL A 51 -15.04 25.69 9.68
N ASN A 52 -14.89 25.13 10.89
CA ASN A 52 -13.94 25.62 11.90
C ASN A 52 -12.50 25.28 11.50
N LEU A 53 -12.22 24.03 11.14
CA LEU A 53 -10.89 23.59 10.76
C LEU A 53 -10.44 24.23 9.45
N SER A 54 -11.33 24.38 8.46
CA SER A 54 -10.98 25.13 7.24
C SER A 54 -10.55 26.56 7.55
N GLU A 55 -11.14 27.20 8.55
CA GLU A 55 -10.77 28.54 8.97
C GLU A 55 -9.41 28.57 9.68
N ILE A 56 -9.19 27.66 10.63
CA ILE A 56 -7.91 27.51 11.34
C ILE A 56 -6.77 27.27 10.35
N TRP A 57 -6.94 26.33 9.43
CA TRP A 57 -5.89 25.96 8.47
C TRP A 57 -5.66 27.04 7.42
N THR A 58 -6.70 27.73 6.94
CA THR A 58 -6.52 28.88 6.03
C THR A 58 -6.00 30.13 6.72
N ASN A 59 -6.07 30.23 8.06
CA ASN A 59 -5.40 31.27 8.84
C ASN A 59 -3.91 30.95 9.01
N LYS A 60 -3.59 29.67 9.28
CA LYS A 60 -2.22 29.19 9.42
C LYS A 60 -1.45 29.24 8.09
N PHE A 61 -2.11 28.82 7.01
CA PHE A 61 -1.58 28.83 5.65
C PHE A 61 -2.55 29.58 4.74
N PRO A 62 -2.28 30.84 4.35
CA PRO A 62 -3.21 31.68 3.59
C PRO A 62 -3.26 31.28 2.10
N ILE A 63 -3.80 30.09 1.84
CA ILE A 63 -4.00 29.48 0.53
C ILE A 63 -5.42 28.89 0.43
N SER A 64 -5.92 28.76 -0.80
CA SER A 64 -7.21 28.10 -1.03
C SER A 64 -7.15 26.62 -0.60
N LEU A 65 -8.24 26.14 0.00
CA LEU A 65 -8.31 24.85 0.67
C LEU A 65 -9.58 24.10 0.26
N MET A 66 -9.47 22.80 0.04
CA MET A 66 -10.61 21.89 -0.09
C MET A 66 -10.62 20.92 1.09
N ALA A 67 -11.69 20.92 1.87
CA ALA A 67 -11.83 20.10 3.07
C ALA A 67 -12.85 18.98 2.87
N ASN A 68 -12.53 17.78 3.37
CA ASN A 68 -13.38 16.60 3.34
C ASN A 68 -13.29 15.81 4.67
N SER A 69 -14.23 14.90 4.86
CA SER A 69 -14.39 14.15 6.11
C SER A 69 -14.65 12.67 5.84
N PHE A 70 -13.97 11.81 6.60
CA PHE A 70 -14.04 10.35 6.52
C PHE A 70 -14.45 9.74 7.86
N ASP A 71 -15.22 8.66 7.81
CA ASP A 71 -15.65 7.92 8.98
C ASP A 71 -14.56 6.97 9.52
N GLN A 72 -14.89 6.22 10.58
CA GLN A 72 -14.00 5.24 11.21
C GLN A 72 -13.55 4.08 10.28
N LYS A 73 -14.25 3.86 9.16
CA LYS A 73 -13.93 2.84 8.16
C LYS A 73 -13.08 3.41 7.02
N GLY A 74 -12.90 4.73 6.97
CA GLY A 74 -12.24 5.43 5.88
C GLY A 74 -13.18 5.78 4.73
N ASP A 75 -14.49 5.63 4.91
CA ASP A 75 -15.49 6.01 3.90
C ASP A 75 -15.80 7.50 4.00
N LEU A 76 -16.03 8.15 2.86
CA LEU A 76 -16.41 9.56 2.81
C LEU A 76 -17.78 9.74 3.50
N ILE A 77 -17.86 10.65 4.47
CA ILE A 77 -19.13 10.92 5.17
C ILE A 77 -20.06 11.66 4.23
N ASP A 78 -21.24 11.09 4.00
CA ASP A 78 -22.28 11.72 3.21
C ASP A 78 -22.97 12.84 4.01
N LEU A 79 -22.93 14.05 3.46
CA LEU A 79 -23.56 15.26 3.99
C LEU A 79 -24.88 15.56 3.26
N SER A 80 -25.31 14.68 2.35
CA SER A 80 -26.58 14.82 1.64
C SER A 80 -27.74 14.92 2.65
N GLY A 81 -28.49 16.02 2.56
CA GLY A 81 -29.55 16.37 3.51
C GLY A 81 -29.22 17.54 4.45
N PHE A 82 -27.94 17.85 4.70
CA PHE A 82 -27.52 19.07 5.40
C PHE A 82 -26.89 20.11 4.47
N LYS A 83 -26.15 19.64 3.45
CA LYS A 83 -25.49 20.47 2.44
C LYS A 83 -25.67 19.88 1.04
N SER A 84 -25.36 20.70 0.04
CA SER A 84 -25.47 20.31 -1.37
C SER A 84 -24.42 19.29 -1.80
N GLU A 85 -23.28 19.25 -1.11
CA GLU A 85 -22.10 18.45 -1.48
C GLU A 85 -21.27 18.09 -0.24
N ASN A 86 -20.43 17.06 -0.36
CA ASN A 86 -19.64 16.48 0.75
C ASN A 86 -18.30 17.20 1.01
N TYR A 87 -18.02 18.25 0.24
CA TYR A 87 -16.75 18.97 0.25
C TYR A 87 -16.97 20.44 0.59
N LEU A 88 -16.10 20.99 1.42
CA LEU A 88 -16.06 22.43 1.69
C LEU A 88 -14.84 23.05 1.00
N THR A 89 -15.08 23.92 0.04
CA THR A 89 -14.02 24.67 -0.65
C THR A 89 -13.94 26.08 -0.09
N THR A 90 -12.75 26.47 0.37
CA THR A 90 -12.44 27.83 0.80
C THR A 90 -11.49 28.48 -0.19
N ILE A 91 -11.98 29.48 -0.92
CA ILE A 91 -11.20 30.24 -1.89
C ILE A 91 -10.62 31.46 -1.18
N VAL A 92 -9.30 31.62 -1.22
CA VAL A 92 -8.58 32.73 -0.58
C VAL A 92 -8.08 33.70 -1.66
N ILE A 93 -8.67 34.89 -1.75
CA ILE A 93 -8.26 35.95 -2.69
C ILE A 93 -7.78 37.14 -1.87
N GLY A 94 -6.45 37.31 -1.80
CA GLY A 94 -5.84 38.32 -0.93
C GLY A 94 -6.17 38.03 0.55
N ASN A 95 -6.85 38.97 1.21
CA ASN A 95 -7.35 38.80 2.59
C ASN A 95 -8.81 38.31 2.66
N THR A 96 -9.48 38.17 1.51
CA THR A 96 -10.89 37.73 1.49
C THR A 96 -10.97 36.22 1.37
N LYS A 97 -11.84 35.61 2.18
CA LYS A 97 -12.11 34.17 2.17
C LYS A 97 -13.56 33.94 1.78
N LYS A 98 -13.77 33.17 0.72
CA LYS A 98 -15.11 32.75 0.29
C LYS A 98 -15.24 31.25 0.49
N LYS A 99 -16.16 30.84 1.36
CA LYS A 99 -16.49 29.43 1.61
C LYS A 99 -17.64 29.01 0.70
N ARG A 100 -17.49 27.91 -0.04
CA ARG A 100 -18.52 27.33 -0.92
C ARG A 100 -18.53 25.81 -0.71
N TRP A 101 -19.72 25.24 -0.61
CA TRP A 101 -19.89 23.79 -0.61
C TRP A 101 -19.84 23.27 -2.05
N GLY A 102 -19.05 22.22 -2.27
CA GLY A 102 -18.89 21.56 -3.56
C GLY A 102 -17.56 21.80 -4.25
N THR A 103 -17.43 21.12 -5.40
CA THR A 103 -16.27 21.21 -6.27
C THR A 103 -16.26 22.53 -7.02
N VAL A 104 -15.08 23.13 -7.08
CA VAL A 104 -14.85 24.40 -7.77
C VAL A 104 -13.86 24.15 -8.92
N SER A 105 -14.05 24.82 -10.06
CA SER A 105 -13.14 24.67 -11.19
C SER A 105 -11.73 25.13 -10.81
N ASN A 106 -10.69 24.44 -11.30
CA ASN A 106 -9.30 24.81 -11.01
C ASN A 106 -8.98 26.27 -11.46
N ASN A 107 -9.73 26.78 -12.44
CA ASN A 107 -9.58 28.14 -12.97
C ASN A 107 -10.13 29.23 -12.03
N GLU A 108 -11.00 28.88 -11.09
CA GLU A 108 -11.55 29.84 -10.11
C GLU A 108 -10.57 30.10 -8.95
N PHE A 109 -9.55 29.25 -8.77
CA PHE A 109 -8.51 29.48 -7.77
C PHE A 109 -7.47 30.49 -8.28
N PRO A 110 -7.06 31.45 -7.44
CA PRO A 110 -6.03 32.40 -7.82
C PRO A 110 -4.70 31.69 -8.06
N GLU A 111 -3.91 32.22 -9.00
CA GLU A 111 -2.55 31.75 -9.20
C GLU A 111 -1.65 32.21 -8.06
N ILE A 112 -0.77 31.31 -7.63
CA ILE A 112 0.14 31.53 -6.52
C ILE A 112 1.55 31.29 -7.04
N SER A 113 2.41 32.29 -6.88
CA SER A 113 3.81 32.18 -7.29
C SER A 113 4.58 31.24 -6.37
N LYS A 114 5.70 30.71 -6.86
CA LYS A 114 6.55 29.79 -6.08
C LYS A 114 7.12 30.46 -4.82
N GLU A 115 7.51 31.73 -4.93
CA GLU A 115 8.04 32.51 -3.81
C GLU A 115 7.01 32.62 -2.70
N ARG A 116 5.73 32.82 -3.07
CA ARG A 116 4.62 32.87 -2.12
C ARG A 116 4.32 31.49 -1.51
N LEU A 117 4.44 30.40 -2.27
CA LEU A 117 4.31 29.05 -1.69
C LEU A 117 5.41 28.79 -0.66
N PHE A 118 6.66 29.13 -0.98
CA PHE A 118 7.77 28.98 -0.04
C PHE A 118 7.60 29.84 1.21
N SER A 119 7.06 31.06 1.09
CA SER A 119 6.83 31.93 2.24
C SER A 119 5.67 31.45 3.13
N ILE A 120 4.66 30.80 2.55
CA ILE A 120 3.54 30.21 3.30
C ILE A 120 3.99 28.95 4.04
N PHE A 121 4.81 28.10 3.40
CA PHE A 121 5.22 26.80 3.94
C PHE A 121 6.64 26.81 4.54
N ILE A 122 7.08 27.97 5.07
CA ILE A 122 8.37 28.08 5.77
C ILE A 122 8.40 27.06 6.91
N GLY A 123 9.39 26.17 6.90
CA GLY A 123 9.59 25.15 7.93
C GLY A 123 8.98 23.78 7.62
N LEU A 124 8.30 23.60 6.49
CA LEU A 124 7.98 22.26 5.98
C LEU A 124 9.13 21.73 5.14
N ASP A 125 9.44 20.45 5.37
CA ASP A 125 10.33 19.71 4.49
C ASP A 125 9.73 19.66 3.08
N PHE A 126 10.58 19.88 2.09
CA PHE A 126 10.20 19.84 0.69
C PHE A 126 11.17 18.99 -0.11
N LYS A 127 10.62 18.26 -1.07
CA LYS A 127 11.36 17.41 -2.00
C LYS A 127 11.30 18.05 -3.39
N LYS A 128 12.45 18.18 -4.03
CA LYS A 128 12.53 18.60 -5.42
C LYS A 128 12.31 17.39 -6.33
N GLN A 129 11.71 17.63 -7.50
CA GLN A 129 11.59 16.61 -8.54
C GLN A 129 12.95 15.97 -8.87
N SER A 130 14.03 16.75 -8.89
CA SER A 130 15.39 16.25 -9.10
C SER A 130 15.84 15.20 -8.08
N ASP A 131 15.35 15.26 -6.85
CA ASP A 131 15.71 14.29 -5.81
C ASP A 131 14.83 13.03 -5.89
N ILE A 132 13.57 13.18 -6.30
CA ILE A 132 12.71 12.06 -6.70
C ILE A 132 13.36 11.32 -7.89
N ASP A 133 13.86 12.05 -8.88
CA ASP A 133 14.52 11.48 -10.06
C ASP A 133 15.86 10.80 -9.71
N LYS A 134 16.60 11.28 -8.70
CA LYS A 134 17.79 10.57 -8.20
C LYS A 134 17.43 9.20 -7.62
N THR A 135 16.31 9.08 -6.89
CA THR A 135 15.88 7.78 -6.37
C THR A 135 15.48 6.80 -7.47
N SER A 136 14.87 7.28 -8.56
CA SER A 136 14.58 6.46 -9.73
C SER A 136 15.85 6.08 -10.51
N LEU A 137 16.85 6.97 -10.58
CA LEU A 137 18.17 6.67 -11.14
C LEU A 137 18.96 5.65 -10.31
N ILE A 138 18.84 5.66 -8.97
CA ILE A 138 19.41 4.61 -8.11
C ILE A 138 18.76 3.25 -8.45
N ARG A 139 17.45 3.23 -8.71
CA ARG A 139 16.74 2.05 -9.24
C ARG A 139 17.25 1.65 -10.63
N ALA A 140 17.61 2.60 -11.50
CA ALA A 140 18.23 2.29 -12.80
C ALA A 140 19.66 1.72 -12.65
N LYS A 141 20.42 2.12 -11.61
CA LYS A 141 21.72 1.52 -11.30
C LYS A 141 21.62 0.03 -10.91
N SER A 142 20.53 -0.40 -10.27
CA SER A 142 20.33 -1.84 -9.97
C SER A 142 20.10 -2.66 -11.25
N VAL A 143 19.40 -2.10 -12.24
CA VAL A 143 19.26 -2.70 -13.58
C VAL A 143 20.62 -2.84 -14.27
N ARG A 144 21.51 -1.85 -14.13
CA ARG A 144 22.86 -1.91 -14.70
C ARG A 144 23.70 -3.03 -14.06
N ARG A 145 23.60 -3.25 -12.74
CA ARG A 145 24.27 -4.39 -12.08
C ARG A 145 23.70 -5.72 -12.56
N PHE A 146 22.39 -5.83 -12.72
CA PHE A 146 21.75 -7.04 -13.25
C PHE A 146 22.25 -7.38 -14.66
N ARG A 147 22.38 -6.36 -15.53
CA ARG A 147 23.00 -6.52 -16.85
C ARG A 147 24.45 -6.99 -16.79
N SER A 148 25.25 -6.48 -15.85
CA SER A 148 26.64 -6.93 -15.66
C SER A 148 26.72 -8.39 -15.19
N ILE A 149 25.81 -8.83 -14.31
CA ILE A 149 25.73 -10.23 -13.87
C ILE A 149 25.40 -11.15 -15.05
N ILE A 150 24.45 -10.76 -15.90
CA ILE A 150 24.11 -11.50 -17.12
C ILE A 150 25.33 -11.64 -18.03
N ILE A 151 26.03 -10.53 -18.33
CA ILE A 151 27.21 -10.53 -19.20
C ILE A 151 28.32 -11.41 -18.63
N PHE A 152 28.59 -11.30 -17.33
CA PHE A 152 29.57 -12.12 -16.61
C PHE A 152 29.23 -13.62 -16.73
N TRP A 153 27.96 -14.00 -16.52
CA TRP A 153 27.49 -15.37 -16.70
C TRP A 153 27.64 -15.87 -18.14
N THR A 154 27.32 -15.06 -19.16
CA THR A 154 27.49 -15.46 -20.56
C THR A 154 28.94 -15.69 -20.99
N ILE A 155 29.93 -15.09 -20.32
CA ILE A 155 31.35 -15.22 -20.70
C ILE A 155 32.06 -16.28 -19.85
N ILE A 156 31.78 -16.30 -18.55
CA ILE A 156 32.50 -17.17 -17.61
C ILE A 156 31.98 -18.60 -17.65
N LEU A 157 30.69 -18.80 -17.89
CA LEU A 157 30.13 -20.15 -17.97
C LEU A 157 30.72 -20.94 -19.16
N PRO A 158 30.85 -20.37 -20.38
CA PRO A 158 31.62 -20.99 -21.46
C PRO A 158 33.10 -21.23 -21.13
N LEU A 159 33.75 -20.30 -20.43
CA LEU A 159 35.16 -20.42 -20.04
C LEU A 159 35.40 -21.56 -19.03
N ILE A 160 34.47 -21.73 -18.08
CA ILE A 160 34.52 -22.83 -17.11
C ILE A 160 34.27 -24.17 -17.82
N ILE A 161 33.35 -24.20 -18.80
CA ILE A 161 33.09 -25.40 -19.61
C ILE A 161 34.34 -25.81 -20.41
N THR A 162 35.00 -24.87 -21.09
CA THR A 162 36.24 -25.17 -21.83
C THR A 162 37.38 -25.62 -20.93
N MET A 163 37.50 -25.06 -19.72
CA MET A 163 38.45 -25.55 -18.70
C MET A 163 38.10 -26.96 -18.19
N LEU A 164 36.83 -27.25 -17.95
CA LEU A 164 36.37 -28.58 -17.50
C LEU A 164 36.58 -29.65 -18.58
N GLU A 165 36.37 -29.30 -19.84
CA GLU A 165 36.63 -30.16 -21.01
C GLU A 165 38.11 -30.52 -21.14
N TYR A 166 39.02 -29.61 -20.77
CA TYR A 166 40.46 -29.88 -20.74
C TYR A 166 40.89 -30.86 -19.63
N PHE A 167 40.20 -30.87 -18.49
CA PHE A 167 40.60 -31.67 -17.31
C PHE A 167 39.78 -32.94 -17.07
N SER A 168 38.63 -33.08 -17.73
CA SER A 168 37.69 -34.19 -17.49
C SER A 168 37.53 -35.06 -18.74
N PRO A 169 37.21 -36.35 -18.59
CA PRO A 169 36.76 -37.17 -19.71
C PRO A 169 35.60 -36.48 -20.43
N GLU A 170 35.73 -36.28 -21.76
CA GLU A 170 34.85 -35.45 -22.61
C GLU A 170 33.34 -35.72 -22.39
N TRP A 171 32.98 -36.95 -22.04
CA TRP A 171 31.59 -37.38 -21.89
C TRP A 171 30.89 -36.90 -20.60
N ILE A 172 31.63 -36.59 -19.53
CA ILE A 172 31.04 -36.21 -18.23
C ILE A 172 30.50 -34.78 -18.27
N GLY A 173 31.24 -33.86 -18.90
CA GLY A 173 30.81 -32.48 -19.08
C GLY A 173 29.53 -32.38 -19.93
N ILE A 174 29.48 -33.17 -21.01
CA ILE A 174 28.31 -33.24 -21.90
C ILE A 174 27.08 -33.76 -21.16
N LEU A 175 27.21 -34.81 -20.34
CA LEU A 175 26.10 -35.32 -19.53
C LEU A 175 25.58 -34.30 -18.50
N GLY A 176 26.49 -33.60 -17.81
CA GLY A 176 26.13 -32.58 -16.82
C GLY A 176 25.40 -31.39 -17.45
N ILE A 177 25.89 -30.91 -18.60
CA ILE A 177 25.27 -29.82 -19.36
C ILE A 177 23.90 -30.25 -19.87
N THR A 178 23.79 -31.45 -20.46
CA THR A 178 22.54 -31.97 -21.00
C THR A 178 21.47 -32.13 -19.92
N TYR A 179 21.84 -32.68 -18.75
CA TYR A 179 20.92 -32.82 -17.62
C TYR A 179 20.48 -31.46 -17.07
N SER A 180 21.41 -30.50 -16.95
CA SER A 180 21.12 -29.15 -16.45
C SER A 180 20.20 -28.38 -17.41
N PHE A 181 20.47 -28.43 -18.71
CA PHE A 181 19.61 -27.84 -19.75
C PHE A 181 18.23 -28.48 -19.78
N TRP A 182 18.16 -29.81 -19.68
CA TRP A 182 16.89 -30.54 -19.62
C TRP A 182 16.06 -30.12 -18.40
N LYS A 183 16.69 -30.01 -17.23
CA LYS A 183 16.04 -29.56 -16.00
C LYS A 183 15.57 -28.11 -16.09
N ALA A 184 16.39 -27.21 -16.63
CA ALA A 184 16.04 -25.81 -16.85
C ALA A 184 14.90 -25.65 -17.88
N TYR A 185 14.92 -26.43 -18.96
CA TYR A 185 13.87 -26.46 -19.96
C TYR A 185 12.53 -26.97 -19.40
N LYS A 186 12.58 -28.03 -18.57
CA LYS A 186 11.39 -28.54 -17.87
C LYS A 186 10.80 -27.48 -16.93
N GLN A 187 11.64 -26.81 -16.16
CA GLN A 187 11.21 -25.73 -15.26
C GLN A 187 10.61 -24.55 -16.03
N TRP A 188 11.24 -24.13 -17.14
CA TRP A 188 10.73 -23.06 -17.98
C TRP A 188 9.38 -23.40 -18.62
N ARG A 189 9.15 -24.64 -19.06
CA ARG A 189 7.85 -25.07 -19.58
C ARG A 189 6.75 -24.98 -18.53
N ILE A 190 7.06 -25.33 -17.28
CA ILE A 190 6.13 -25.19 -16.14
C ILE A 190 5.83 -23.71 -15.87
N GLU A 191 6.85 -22.85 -15.80
CA GLU A 191 6.68 -21.42 -15.51
C GLU A 191 5.98 -20.65 -16.64
N THR A 192 6.17 -21.06 -17.90
CA THR A 192 5.47 -20.50 -19.05
C THR A 192 4.06 -21.07 -19.25
N GLY A 193 3.60 -21.94 -18.35
CA GLY A 193 2.26 -22.53 -18.38
C GLY A 193 2.05 -23.52 -19.52
N ARG A 194 3.12 -23.99 -20.18
CA ARG A 194 3.04 -25.02 -21.23
C ARG A 194 2.91 -26.42 -20.65
N ASP A 195 3.44 -26.64 -19.45
CA ASP A 195 3.29 -27.88 -18.69
C ASP A 195 2.63 -27.59 -17.34
N GLU A 196 1.78 -28.51 -16.91
CA GLU A 196 1.27 -28.49 -15.55
C GLU A 196 2.37 -28.93 -14.57
N LYS A 197 2.43 -28.25 -13.41
CA LYS A 197 3.23 -28.72 -12.28
C LYS A 197 2.81 -30.14 -11.92
N PRO A 198 3.73 -31.02 -11.47
CA PRO A 198 3.33 -32.32 -10.97
C PRO A 198 2.36 -32.16 -9.79
N LYS A 199 1.31 -33.01 -9.74
CA LYS A 199 0.21 -32.91 -8.76
C LYS A 199 0.68 -32.82 -7.30
N ILE A 200 1.78 -33.50 -6.96
CA ILE A 200 2.36 -33.47 -5.61
C ILE A 200 2.83 -32.05 -5.22
N ASP A 201 3.42 -31.32 -6.16
CA ASP A 201 3.91 -29.96 -5.90
C ASP A 201 2.75 -28.96 -5.86
N GLN A 202 1.72 -29.17 -6.68
CA GLN A 202 0.48 -28.38 -6.63
C GLN A 202 -0.21 -28.50 -5.27
N LEU A 203 -0.38 -29.74 -4.77
CA LEU A 203 -1.00 -29.98 -3.47
C LEU A 203 -0.22 -29.32 -2.32
N LYS A 204 1.11 -29.41 -2.34
CA LYS A 204 1.95 -28.74 -1.34
C LYS A 204 1.84 -27.21 -1.38
N GLU A 205 1.79 -26.63 -2.57
CA GLU A 205 1.61 -25.18 -2.73
C GLU A 205 0.23 -24.73 -2.26
N ASP A 206 -0.82 -25.50 -2.58
CA ASP A 206 -2.19 -25.20 -2.14
C ASP A 206 -2.35 -25.34 -0.62
N ASP A 207 -1.78 -26.38 -0.02
CA ASP A 207 -1.76 -26.57 1.43
C ASP A 207 -1.02 -25.42 2.12
N ASN A 208 0.16 -25.05 1.62
CA ASN A 208 0.94 -23.93 2.17
C ASN A 208 0.21 -22.61 2.01
N ARG A 209 -0.37 -22.32 0.84
CA ARG A 209 -1.15 -21.10 0.59
C ARG A 209 -2.34 -21.02 1.53
N THR A 210 -3.04 -22.14 1.72
CA THR A 210 -4.17 -22.24 2.63
C THR A 210 -3.70 -21.99 4.07
N MET A 211 -2.63 -22.63 4.50
CA MET A 211 -2.04 -22.43 5.83
C MET A 211 -1.64 -20.97 6.07
N GLU A 212 -0.93 -20.35 5.12
CA GLU A 212 -0.49 -18.95 5.21
C GLU A 212 -1.68 -18.00 5.26
N HIS A 213 -2.70 -18.23 4.43
CA HIS A 213 -3.92 -17.42 4.42
C HIS A 213 -4.64 -17.49 5.77
N HIS A 214 -4.83 -18.69 6.32
CA HIS A 214 -5.44 -18.87 7.64
C HIS A 214 -4.57 -18.24 8.73
N HIS A 215 -3.25 -18.46 8.71
CA HIS A 215 -2.33 -17.91 9.67
C HIS A 215 -2.34 -16.37 9.68
N TYR A 216 -2.38 -15.75 8.51
CA TYR A 216 -2.47 -14.30 8.35
C TYR A 216 -3.73 -13.74 9.04
N HIS A 217 -4.90 -14.33 8.77
CA HIS A 217 -6.16 -13.88 9.37
C HIS A 217 -6.21 -14.13 10.88
N CYS A 218 -5.67 -15.25 11.37
CA CYS A 218 -5.53 -15.51 12.80
C CYS A 218 -4.61 -14.48 13.48
N LYS A 219 -3.55 -14.03 12.82
CA LYS A 219 -2.62 -13.01 13.35
C LYS A 219 -3.27 -11.63 13.47
N LEU A 220 -4.22 -11.30 12.59
CA LEU A 220 -4.97 -10.03 12.65
C LEU A 220 -5.96 -9.97 13.82
N ASN A 221 -6.45 -11.11 14.32
CA ASN A 221 -7.41 -11.18 15.40
C ASN A 221 -7.08 -12.29 16.42
N PRO A 222 -6.13 -12.05 17.33
CA PRO A 222 -5.68 -13.06 18.29
C PRO A 222 -6.77 -13.44 19.31
N GLU A 223 -7.65 -12.52 19.67
CA GLU A 223 -8.74 -12.76 20.64
C GLU A 223 -9.78 -13.75 20.08
N ALA A 224 -10.20 -13.56 18.83
CA ALA A 224 -11.12 -14.49 18.18
C ALA A 224 -10.51 -15.89 18.02
N PHE A 225 -9.21 -15.97 17.69
CA PHE A 225 -8.51 -17.24 17.60
C PHE A 225 -8.47 -17.99 18.94
N LEU A 226 -8.21 -17.27 20.05
CA LEU A 226 -8.24 -17.86 21.39
C LEU A 226 -9.63 -18.42 21.73
N LYS A 227 -10.70 -17.69 21.37
CA LYS A 227 -12.08 -18.15 21.56
C LYS A 227 -12.35 -19.43 20.77
N LEU A 228 -12.02 -19.46 19.48
CA LEU A 228 -12.17 -20.64 18.63
C LEU A 228 -11.38 -21.84 19.15
N LYS A 229 -10.18 -21.62 19.69
CA LYS A 229 -9.37 -22.68 20.30
C LYS A 229 -10.08 -23.30 21.51
N VAL A 230 -10.68 -22.50 22.37
CA VAL A 230 -11.43 -22.98 23.54
C VAL A 230 -12.67 -23.77 23.11
N GLU A 231 -13.44 -23.23 22.15
CA GLU A 231 -14.63 -23.91 21.60
C GLU A 231 -14.28 -25.27 20.98
N ASN A 232 -13.18 -25.35 20.22
CA ASN A 232 -12.69 -26.60 19.64
C ASN A 232 -12.25 -27.62 20.70
N LEU A 233 -11.60 -27.17 21.78
CA LEU A 233 -11.22 -28.06 22.88
C LEU A 233 -12.45 -28.67 23.57
N GLN A 234 -13.49 -27.86 23.78
CA GLN A 234 -14.74 -28.33 24.38
C GLN A 234 -15.47 -29.30 23.46
N SER A 235 -15.55 -29.01 22.16
CA SER A 235 -16.19 -29.90 21.20
C SER A 235 -15.48 -31.25 21.09
N MET A 236 -14.14 -31.26 21.09
CA MET A 236 -13.34 -32.49 21.09
C MET A 236 -13.61 -33.34 22.34
N GLN A 237 -13.68 -32.73 23.53
CA GLN A 237 -14.01 -33.45 24.77
C GLN A 237 -15.41 -34.07 24.71
N ILE A 238 -16.40 -33.34 24.20
CA ILE A 238 -17.76 -33.85 24.06
C ILE A 238 -17.79 -35.04 23.09
N SER A 239 -17.10 -34.95 21.94
CA SER A 239 -17.03 -36.06 20.99
C SER A 239 -16.37 -37.31 21.58
N GLU A 240 -15.27 -37.15 22.35
CA GLU A 240 -14.61 -38.28 23.01
C GLU A 240 -15.52 -38.98 24.03
N ILE A 241 -16.29 -38.20 24.82
CA ILE A 241 -17.25 -38.76 25.77
C ILE A 241 -18.36 -39.51 25.04
N GLN A 242 -18.86 -38.97 23.93
CA GLN A 242 -19.90 -39.61 23.13
C GLN A 242 -19.41 -40.90 22.45
N GLU A 243 -18.17 -40.93 21.95
CA GLU A 243 -17.57 -42.14 21.40
C GLU A 243 -17.39 -43.21 22.48
N LYS A 244 -16.81 -42.87 23.63
CA LYS A 244 -16.68 -43.80 24.77
C LYS A 244 -18.03 -44.36 25.21
N HIS A 245 -19.08 -43.52 25.26
CA HIS A 245 -20.42 -43.97 25.59
C HIS A 245 -20.98 -44.98 24.55
N LYS A 246 -20.72 -44.76 23.26
CA LYS A 246 -21.12 -45.71 22.19
C LYS A 246 -20.36 -47.03 22.29
N GLU A 247 -19.07 -46.99 22.58
CA GLU A 247 -18.24 -48.19 22.75
C GLU A 247 -18.72 -49.05 23.93
N ILE A 248 -19.02 -48.44 25.08
CA ILE A 248 -19.55 -49.15 26.25
C ILE A 248 -20.89 -49.83 25.92
N LYS A 249 -21.78 -49.14 25.19
CA LYS A 249 -23.10 -49.68 24.81
C LYS A 249 -23.01 -50.85 23.83
N ASN A 250 -22.00 -50.90 22.96
CA ASN A 250 -21.80 -52.01 22.02
C ASN A 250 -21.12 -53.23 22.65
N THR A 251 -20.58 -53.10 23.87
CA THR A 251 -19.86 -54.17 24.59
C THR A 251 -20.72 -54.82 25.69
N SER A 252 -21.95 -54.31 25.93
CA SER A 252 -22.97 -54.88 26.84
C SER A 252 -24.07 -55.57 26.05
#